data_AF-A0A379FJY4-F1
#
_entry.id   AF-A0A379FJY4-F1
#
_cell.length_a   1.000
_cell.length_b   1.000
_cell.length_c   1.000
_cell.angle_alpha   90.00
_cell.angle_beta   90.00
_cell.angle_gamma   90.00
#
_symmetry.space_group_name_H-M   'P 1'
#
loop_
_entity.id
_entity.type
_entity.pdbx_description
1 polymer ?
#
loop_
_entity_poly.entity_id
_entity_poly.type
_entity_poly.pdbx_seq_one_letter_code
_entity_poly.pdbx_strand_id
1 'polypeptide(L)'
;MSKFLDRFRYFKQLGDTFSQDHGQELNVNRDWENSYRSRWQHDKIVRSTHGVNCTGSCSWKIYVKNGLVTWETQQTDYPRTRPDLPDHEPRGCPRGASYSWYLYSANRVKYPMVRKRLIKLWREAKAQHADPVDAWASIVNAPEKTKSYKQARGRGGFVRSSWSEVNEIIAASNVYTAKTFGPDRIIGFSPIPAMSMVSYAAGARYLSLIGGACLSFYDWYCDLPPASPMTWGGANRCARVS
;
A
#
# COMPACT_ATOMS: atom_id res chain seq x y z
N MET A 1 -11.26 -29.22 34.81
CA MET A 1 -11.57 -30.66 34.89
C MET A 1 -10.36 -31.45 34.40
N SER A 2 -10.04 -32.60 34.98
CA SER A 2 -8.82 -33.35 34.63
C SER A 2 -9.07 -34.24 33.41
N LYS A 3 -8.43 -33.92 32.27
CA LYS A 3 -8.50 -34.75 31.04
C LYS A 3 -8.08 -36.20 31.28
N PHE A 4 -7.21 -36.44 32.27
CA PHE A 4 -6.78 -37.77 32.64
C PHE A 4 -7.91 -38.57 33.32
N LEU A 5 -8.62 -37.95 34.27
CA LEU A 5 -9.74 -38.59 34.98
C LEU A 5 -10.96 -38.80 34.07
N ASP A 6 -11.18 -37.91 33.10
CA ASP A 6 -12.28 -38.05 32.14
C ASP A 6 -12.19 -39.34 31.31
N ARG A 7 -10.99 -39.90 31.14
CA ARG A 7 -10.79 -41.20 30.45
C ARG A 7 -11.50 -42.35 31.15
N PHE A 8 -11.72 -42.27 32.46
CA PHE A 8 -12.44 -43.30 33.22
C PHE A 8 -13.95 -43.28 32.95
N ARG A 9 -14.48 -42.26 32.25
CA ARG A 9 -15.88 -42.18 31.82
C ARG A 9 -16.14 -42.83 30.45
N TYR A 10 -15.20 -43.61 29.92
CA TYR A 10 -15.22 -44.14 28.55
C TYR A 10 -16.60 -44.69 28.13
N PHE A 11 -17.13 -45.70 28.83
CA PHE A 11 -18.43 -46.29 28.50
C PHE A 11 -19.63 -45.38 28.78
N LYS A 12 -19.50 -44.41 29.70
CA LYS A 12 -20.56 -43.42 29.98
C LYS A 12 -20.66 -42.33 28.89
N GLN A 13 -19.68 -42.24 28.00
CA GLN A 13 -19.65 -41.26 26.91
C GLN A 13 -20.19 -41.81 25.58
N LEU A 14 -20.42 -43.13 25.48
CA LEU A 14 -21.05 -43.76 24.32
C LEU A 14 -22.54 -43.40 24.28
N GLY A 15 -22.98 -42.80 23.18
CA GLY A 15 -24.40 -42.59 22.86
C GLY A 15 -24.98 -43.75 22.04
N ASP A 16 -25.98 -43.45 21.22
CA ASP A 16 -26.59 -44.44 20.33
C ASP A 16 -25.66 -44.81 19.16
N THR A 17 -25.79 -46.04 18.67
CA THR A 17 -25.22 -46.43 17.39
C THR A 17 -26.14 -46.00 16.26
N PHE A 18 -25.57 -45.81 15.06
CA PHE A 18 -26.34 -45.46 13.88
C PHE A 18 -25.82 -46.21 12.65
N SER A 19 -26.66 -46.29 11.61
CA SER A 19 -26.34 -46.99 10.35
C SER A 19 -25.94 -48.45 10.55
N GLN A 20 -26.79 -49.25 11.20
CA GLN A 20 -26.55 -50.69 11.47
C GLN A 20 -25.20 -50.92 12.16
N ASP A 21 -24.98 -50.21 13.27
CA ASP A 21 -23.75 -50.25 14.08
C ASP A 21 -22.45 -49.84 13.36
N HIS A 22 -22.54 -49.23 12.18
CA HIS A 22 -21.38 -48.66 11.49
C HIS A 22 -20.84 -47.40 12.18
N GLY A 23 -21.73 -46.60 12.75
CA GLY A 23 -21.42 -45.35 13.42
C GLY A 23 -21.74 -45.37 14.91
N GLN A 24 -21.01 -44.58 15.67
CA GLN A 24 -21.21 -44.39 17.10
C GLN A 24 -21.27 -42.89 17.42
N GLU A 25 -22.33 -42.44 18.08
CA GLU A 25 -22.40 -41.10 18.64
C GLU A 25 -21.61 -41.02 19.96
N LEU A 26 -20.90 -39.92 20.19
CA LEU A 26 -20.09 -39.72 21.40
C LEU A 26 -20.45 -38.40 22.10
N ASN A 27 -20.80 -38.51 23.38
CA ASN A 27 -21.04 -37.37 24.27
C ASN A 27 -19.77 -36.99 25.02
N VAL A 28 -18.77 -36.51 24.27
CA VAL A 28 -17.43 -36.16 24.78
C VAL A 28 -17.19 -34.65 24.81
N ASN A 29 -16.25 -34.23 25.67
CA ASN A 29 -15.82 -32.85 25.72
C ASN A 29 -15.19 -32.40 24.39
N ARG A 30 -15.60 -31.23 23.88
CA ARG A 30 -15.09 -30.61 22.64
C ARG A 30 -14.50 -29.21 22.88
N ASP A 31 -14.07 -28.91 24.11
CA ASP A 31 -13.59 -27.56 24.47
C ASP A 31 -12.34 -27.14 23.69
N TRP A 32 -11.57 -28.11 23.17
CA TRP A 32 -10.40 -27.85 22.33
C TRP A 32 -10.72 -27.01 21.09
N GLU A 33 -11.96 -27.08 20.59
CA GLU A 33 -12.45 -26.31 19.45
C GLU A 33 -12.44 -24.79 19.68
N ASN A 34 -12.45 -24.36 20.95
CA ASN A 34 -12.34 -22.94 21.29
C ASN A 34 -11.04 -22.33 20.76
N SER A 35 -9.99 -23.12 20.52
CA SER A 35 -8.75 -22.64 19.90
C SER A 35 -8.99 -21.98 18.53
N TYR A 36 -9.77 -22.62 17.66
CA TYR A 36 -10.12 -22.07 16.34
C TYR A 36 -11.14 -20.93 16.44
N ARG A 37 -12.10 -21.02 17.37
CA ARG A 37 -13.07 -19.92 17.63
C ARG A 37 -12.34 -18.65 18.08
N SER A 38 -11.40 -18.76 19.02
CA SER A 38 -10.59 -17.65 19.51
C SER A 38 -9.61 -17.11 18.46
N ARG A 39 -9.16 -17.93 17.50
CA ARG A 39 -8.39 -17.46 16.34
C ARG A 39 -9.23 -16.55 15.43
N TRP A 40 -10.50 -16.91 15.18
CA TRP A 40 -11.41 -16.17 14.32
C TRP A 40 -11.94 -14.86 14.94
N GLN A 41 -12.19 -14.87 16.25
CA GLN A 41 -12.55 -13.67 17.01
C GLN A 41 -11.50 -12.56 16.81
N HIS A 42 -11.97 -11.32 16.75
CA HIS A 42 -11.17 -10.15 16.43
C HIS A 42 -11.71 -8.92 17.18
N ASP A 43 -10.89 -7.88 17.27
CA ASP A 43 -11.18 -6.69 18.06
C ASP A 43 -12.16 -5.77 17.32
N LYS A 44 -11.94 -5.58 16.02
CA LYS A 44 -12.79 -4.74 15.15
C LYS A 44 -12.57 -5.05 13.66
N ILE A 45 -13.50 -4.55 12.86
CA ILE A 45 -13.42 -4.52 11.40
C ILE A 45 -13.39 -3.07 10.95
N VAL A 46 -12.48 -2.73 10.03
CA VAL A 46 -12.40 -1.41 9.40
C VAL A 46 -12.65 -1.55 7.90
N ARG A 47 -13.47 -0.66 7.33
CA ARG A 47 -13.65 -0.61 5.86
C ARG A 47 -12.43 0.06 5.22
N SER A 48 -11.85 -0.60 4.22
CA SER A 48 -10.81 -0.01 3.37
C SER A 48 -10.91 -0.56 1.94
N THR A 49 -9.98 -0.14 1.07
CA THR A 49 -9.82 -0.60 -0.31
C THR A 49 -8.33 -0.63 -0.68
N HIS A 50 -7.99 -1.17 -1.86
CA HIS A 50 -6.61 -1.26 -2.34
C HIS A 50 -6.33 -0.19 -3.41
N GLY A 51 -5.43 0.75 -3.10
CA GLY A 51 -4.98 1.79 -4.03
C GLY A 51 -3.96 1.29 -5.05
N VAL A 52 -4.36 0.32 -5.89
CA VAL A 52 -3.53 -0.29 -6.93
C VAL A 52 -4.26 -0.27 -8.27
N ASN A 53 -3.53 -0.11 -9.38
CA ASN A 53 -4.11 -0.04 -10.73
C ASN A 53 -4.59 -1.42 -11.20
N CYS A 54 -5.78 -1.83 -10.75
CA CYS A 54 -6.35 -3.15 -11.03
C CYS A 54 -7.79 -3.12 -11.53
N THR A 55 -8.39 -1.93 -11.69
CA THR A 55 -9.80 -1.66 -12.01
C THR A 55 -10.84 -2.22 -11.02
N GLY A 56 -10.40 -2.99 -10.02
CA GLY A 56 -11.28 -3.69 -9.08
C GLY A 56 -12.07 -2.75 -8.17
N SER A 57 -11.44 -1.76 -7.54
CA SER A 57 -12.08 -0.86 -6.56
C SER A 57 -12.91 -1.60 -5.50
N CYS A 58 -12.44 -2.78 -5.08
CA CYS A 58 -13.15 -3.67 -4.15
C CYS A 58 -13.04 -3.13 -2.72
N SER A 59 -14.16 -3.02 -2.01
CA SER A 59 -14.21 -2.72 -0.59
C SER A 59 -13.95 -3.97 0.25
N TRP A 60 -13.11 -3.84 1.29
CA TRP A 60 -12.67 -4.93 2.17
C TRP A 60 -12.96 -4.63 3.63
N LYS A 61 -13.23 -5.70 4.39
CA LYS A 61 -13.25 -5.80 5.85
C LYS A 61 -11.82 -6.08 6.31
N ILE A 62 -11.16 -5.09 6.89
CA ILE A 62 -9.82 -5.24 7.47
C ILE A 62 -9.98 -5.65 8.93
N TYR A 63 -9.53 -6.85 9.28
CA TYR A 63 -9.65 -7.39 10.63
C TYR A 63 -8.45 -6.96 11.47
N VAL A 64 -8.75 -6.35 12.62
CA VAL A 64 -7.76 -6.03 13.65
C VAL A 64 -7.95 -6.98 14.81
N LYS A 65 -6.86 -7.63 15.25
CA LYS A 65 -6.82 -8.52 16.40
C LYS A 65 -5.54 -8.29 17.18
N ASN A 66 -5.65 -8.20 18.51
CA ASN A 66 -4.55 -7.82 19.40
C ASN A 66 -3.92 -6.47 19.01
N GLY A 67 -4.74 -5.52 18.54
CA GLY A 67 -4.27 -4.21 18.08
C GLY A 67 -3.48 -4.20 16.77
N LEU A 68 -3.38 -5.34 16.07
CA LEU A 68 -2.65 -5.47 14.81
C LEU A 68 -3.60 -5.91 13.69
N VAL A 69 -3.35 -5.47 12.46
CA VAL A 69 -4.08 -6.00 11.30
C VAL A 69 -3.63 -7.44 11.05
N THR A 70 -4.57 -8.36 10.89
CA THR A 70 -4.28 -9.79 10.75
C THR A 70 -4.63 -10.34 9.38
N TRP A 71 -5.86 -10.13 8.91
CA TRP A 71 -6.33 -10.58 7.59
C TRP A 71 -7.43 -9.65 7.07
N GLU A 72 -7.89 -9.92 5.86
CA GLU A 72 -8.99 -9.20 5.22
C GLU A 72 -9.95 -10.16 4.52
N THR A 73 -11.23 -9.81 4.51
CA THR A 73 -12.25 -10.47 3.68
C THR A 73 -13.04 -9.40 2.95
N GLN A 74 -13.70 -9.73 1.86
CA GLN A 74 -14.46 -8.75 1.09
C GLN A 74 -15.64 -8.17 1.91
N GLN A 75 -15.99 -6.93 1.61
CA GLN A 75 -17.31 -6.40 1.94
C GLN A 75 -18.33 -6.91 0.93
N THR A 76 -19.58 -7.04 1.37
CA THR A 76 -20.69 -7.54 0.56
C THR A 76 -21.89 -6.59 0.54
N ASP A 77 -21.71 -5.37 1.05
CA ASP A 77 -22.76 -4.39 1.27
C ASP A 77 -22.72 -3.23 0.27
N TYR A 78 -22.33 -3.52 -0.97
CA TYR A 78 -22.51 -2.57 -2.05
C TYR A 78 -24.02 -2.29 -2.23
N PRO A 79 -24.39 -1.07 -2.66
CA PRO A 79 -25.76 -0.82 -3.12
C PRO A 79 -26.15 -1.88 -4.16
N ARG A 80 -27.30 -2.52 -3.93
CA ARG A 80 -27.78 -3.60 -4.78
C ARG A 80 -28.08 -3.09 -6.19
N THR A 81 -27.92 -3.96 -7.17
CA THR A 81 -28.31 -3.68 -8.55
C THR A 81 -29.83 -3.77 -8.70
N ARG A 82 -30.33 -3.57 -9.92
CA ARG A 82 -31.75 -3.78 -10.23
C ARG A 82 -32.12 -5.26 -10.01
N PRO A 83 -33.38 -5.59 -9.67
CA PRO A 83 -33.77 -6.97 -9.35
C PRO A 83 -33.50 -8.01 -10.45
N ASP A 84 -33.39 -7.58 -11.71
CA ASP A 84 -33.11 -8.39 -12.89
C ASP A 84 -31.61 -8.58 -13.17
N LEU A 85 -30.73 -8.01 -12.33
CA LEU A 85 -29.28 -8.08 -12.46
C LEU A 85 -28.65 -8.74 -11.22
N PRO A 86 -27.51 -9.44 -11.39
CA PRO A 86 -26.73 -9.90 -10.25
C PRO A 86 -26.14 -8.71 -9.48
N ASP A 87 -25.99 -8.87 -8.16
CA ASP A 87 -25.27 -7.92 -7.32
C ASP A 87 -23.75 -8.00 -7.57
N HIS A 88 -23.02 -6.96 -7.15
CA HIS A 88 -21.56 -6.88 -7.34
C HIS A 88 -20.76 -7.69 -6.32
N GLU A 89 -21.36 -8.00 -5.17
CA GLU A 89 -20.68 -8.67 -4.08
C GLU A 89 -20.24 -10.10 -4.48
N PRO A 90 -19.10 -10.61 -3.96
CA PRO A 90 -18.17 -9.97 -3.02
C PRO A 90 -17.07 -9.14 -3.70
N ARG A 91 -16.96 -9.17 -5.03
CA ARG A 91 -15.74 -8.76 -5.77
C ARG A 91 -14.48 -9.43 -5.16
N GLY A 92 -13.36 -8.70 -5.13
CA GLY A 92 -12.09 -9.17 -4.58
C GLY A 92 -11.27 -10.03 -5.54
N CYS A 93 -10.01 -10.29 -5.18
CA CYS A 93 -9.10 -11.10 -5.97
C CYS A 93 -7.99 -11.66 -5.06
N PRO A 94 -7.23 -12.70 -5.46
CA PRO A 94 -6.19 -13.29 -4.62
C PRO A 94 -5.05 -12.32 -4.27
N ARG A 95 -4.81 -11.29 -5.11
CA ARG A 95 -3.81 -10.24 -4.83
C ARG A 95 -4.28 -9.30 -3.71
N GLY A 96 -5.57 -8.98 -3.68
CA GLY A 96 -6.16 -8.17 -2.62
C GLY A 96 -6.22 -8.93 -1.29
N ALA A 97 -6.53 -10.23 -1.32
CA ALA A 97 -6.62 -11.08 -0.14
C ALA A 97 -5.28 -11.28 0.61
N SER A 98 -4.15 -10.96 -0.02
CA SER A 98 -2.81 -11.09 0.57
C SER A 98 -2.19 -9.75 0.98
N TYR A 99 -2.91 -8.63 0.88
CA TYR A 99 -2.33 -7.30 1.09
C TYR A 99 -1.90 -7.06 2.53
N SER A 100 -2.60 -7.65 3.51
CA SER A 100 -2.26 -7.59 4.94
C SER A 100 -0.84 -8.03 5.25
N TRP A 101 -0.25 -8.88 4.42
CA TRP A 101 1.15 -9.33 4.53
C TRP A 101 2.13 -8.14 4.57
N TYR A 102 1.91 -7.11 3.77
CA TYR A 102 2.85 -5.99 3.62
C TYR A 102 3.05 -5.16 4.89
N LEU A 103 2.10 -5.18 5.83
CA LEU A 103 2.12 -4.26 6.97
C LEU A 103 3.33 -4.49 7.88
N TYR A 104 3.67 -5.76 8.10
CA TYR A 104 4.74 -6.16 9.02
C TYR A 104 5.77 -7.09 8.37
N SER A 105 5.72 -7.29 7.05
CA SER A 105 6.68 -8.14 6.34
C SER A 105 8.10 -7.60 6.41
N ALA A 106 9.07 -8.47 6.12
CA ALA A 106 10.49 -8.15 6.09
C ALA A 106 10.85 -7.02 5.11
N ASN A 107 10.01 -6.75 4.11
CA ASN A 107 10.25 -5.74 3.08
C ASN A 107 9.54 -4.40 3.36
N ARG A 108 8.94 -4.22 4.55
CA ARG A 108 8.28 -2.97 4.91
C ARG A 108 9.30 -1.84 5.09
N VAL A 109 9.12 -0.72 4.37
CA VAL A 109 9.86 0.52 4.61
C VAL A 109 9.37 1.15 5.91
N LYS A 110 10.23 1.18 6.94
CA LYS A 110 9.90 1.68 8.29
C LYS A 110 10.40 3.10 8.58
N TYR A 111 11.46 3.52 7.90
CA TYR A 111 12.14 4.79 8.16
C TYR A 111 12.48 5.49 6.85
N PRO A 112 12.64 6.82 6.84
CA PRO A 112 13.25 7.50 5.71
C PRO A 112 14.69 7.00 5.51
N MET A 113 15.04 6.69 4.27
CA MET A 113 16.32 6.12 3.90
C MET A 113 17.03 7.03 2.89
N VAL A 114 18.33 7.21 3.05
CA VAL A 114 19.17 7.98 2.12
C VAL A 114 20.38 7.15 1.72
N ARG A 115 20.91 7.34 0.51
CA ARG A 115 22.15 6.69 0.10
C ARG A 115 23.30 7.18 0.99
N LYS A 116 24.08 6.27 1.57
CA LYS A 116 25.23 6.58 2.45
C LYS A 116 26.17 7.64 1.86
N ARG A 117 26.43 7.55 0.55
CA ARG A 117 27.31 8.51 -0.13
C ARG A 117 26.73 9.92 -0.19
N LEU A 118 25.43 10.04 -0.46
CA LEU A 118 24.75 11.34 -0.50
C LEU A 118 24.67 11.97 0.89
N ILE A 119 24.28 11.20 1.90
CA ILE A 119 24.11 11.76 3.24
C ILE A 119 25.44 12.19 3.87
N LYS A 120 26.54 11.51 3.54
CA LYS A 120 27.89 11.93 3.95
C LYS A 120 28.21 13.31 3.37
N LEU A 121 28.05 13.48 2.06
CA LEU A 121 28.29 14.76 1.37
C LEU A 121 27.37 15.86 1.91
N TRP A 122 26.10 15.54 2.15
CA TRP A 122 25.12 16.47 2.70
C TRP A 122 25.55 17.03 4.06
N ARG A 123 25.92 16.15 5.00
CA ARG A 123 26.34 16.56 6.34
C ARG A 123 27.66 17.35 6.32
N GLU A 124 28.60 16.95 5.47
CA GLU A 124 29.85 17.69 5.26
C GLU A 124 29.59 19.09 4.69
N ALA A 125 28.66 19.23 3.74
CA ALA A 125 28.27 20.53 3.18
C ALA A 125 27.53 21.40 4.20
N LYS A 126 26.61 20.83 4.98
CA LYS A 126 25.90 21.56 6.05
C LYS A 126 26.82 22.06 7.17
N ALA A 127 27.99 21.45 7.35
CA ALA A 127 28.99 21.96 8.29
C ALA A 127 29.70 23.22 7.77
N GLN A 128 29.69 23.44 6.46
CA GLN A 128 30.37 24.56 5.80
C GLN A 128 29.42 25.68 5.37
N HIS A 129 28.14 25.36 5.17
CA HIS A 129 27.11 26.29 4.71
C HIS A 129 25.93 26.30 5.67
N ALA A 130 25.60 27.48 6.19
CA ALA A 130 24.45 27.67 7.06
C ALA A 130 23.12 27.50 6.29
N ASP A 131 23.04 28.03 5.06
CA ASP A 131 21.88 27.85 4.19
C ASP A 131 21.91 26.46 3.53
N PRO A 132 20.89 25.62 3.72
CA PRO A 132 20.82 24.30 3.08
C PRO A 132 20.77 24.34 1.55
N VAL A 133 20.29 25.43 0.94
CA VAL A 133 20.30 25.63 -0.52
C VAL A 133 21.73 25.78 -1.03
N ASP A 134 22.57 26.53 -0.33
CA ASP A 134 23.99 26.69 -0.65
C ASP A 134 24.76 25.39 -0.40
N ALA A 135 24.41 24.66 0.67
CA ALA A 135 24.95 23.33 0.94
C ALA A 135 24.64 22.36 -0.22
N TRP A 136 23.42 22.40 -0.77
CA TRP A 136 23.06 21.60 -1.93
C TRP A 136 23.84 22.03 -3.18
N ALA A 137 23.95 23.34 -3.42
CA ALA A 137 24.68 23.91 -4.55
C ALA A 137 26.14 23.44 -4.57
N SER A 138 26.83 23.41 -3.42
CA SER A 138 28.23 22.97 -3.31
C SER A 138 28.46 21.48 -3.57
N ILE A 139 27.38 20.67 -3.57
CA ILE A 139 27.41 19.27 -3.94
C ILE A 139 27.12 19.10 -5.44
N VAL A 140 26.06 19.73 -5.95
CA VAL A 140 25.60 19.49 -7.33
C VAL A 140 26.44 20.20 -8.39
N ASN A 141 27.08 21.32 -8.04
CA ASN A 141 28.01 22.02 -8.94
C ASN A 141 29.40 21.38 -9.01
N ALA A 142 29.67 20.40 -8.15
CA ALA A 142 30.90 19.62 -8.12
C ALA A 142 30.71 18.29 -8.89
N PRO A 143 31.27 18.14 -10.11
CA PRO A 143 31.05 16.94 -10.93
C PRO A 143 31.49 15.65 -10.26
N GLU A 144 32.59 15.67 -9.51
CA GLU A 144 33.14 14.54 -8.77
C GLU A 144 32.23 14.11 -7.62
N LYS A 145 31.69 15.06 -6.84
CA LYS A 145 30.72 14.77 -5.78
C LYS A 145 29.44 14.18 -6.37
N THR A 146 28.93 14.80 -7.44
CA THR A 146 27.71 14.37 -8.14
C THR A 146 27.83 12.97 -8.73
N LYS A 147 28.94 12.68 -9.42
CA LYS A 147 29.24 11.35 -9.97
C LYS A 147 29.26 10.30 -8.86
N SER A 148 29.87 10.62 -7.71
CA SER A 148 30.07 9.67 -6.62
C SER A 148 28.76 9.10 -6.03
N TYR A 149 27.72 9.92 -5.81
CA TYR A 149 26.46 9.41 -5.29
C TYR A 149 25.53 8.87 -6.38
N LYS A 150 25.61 9.39 -7.61
CA LYS A 150 24.79 8.91 -8.75
C LYS A 150 25.20 7.49 -9.18
N GLN A 151 26.50 7.18 -9.23
CA GLN A 151 26.99 5.83 -9.58
C GLN A 151 26.66 4.77 -8.51
N ALA A 152 26.35 5.19 -7.29
CA ALA A 152 25.92 4.30 -6.20
C ALA A 152 24.42 3.93 -6.26
N ARG A 153 23.65 4.45 -7.23
CA ARG A 153 22.24 4.07 -7.43
C ARG A 153 22.16 2.60 -7.85
N GLY A 154 21.28 1.83 -7.21
CA GLY A 154 21.14 0.39 -7.44
C GLY A 154 22.22 -0.51 -6.81
N ARG A 155 23.16 0.05 -6.02
CA ARG A 155 24.31 -0.68 -5.46
C ARG A 155 24.32 -0.78 -3.93
N GLY A 156 23.14 -0.85 -3.30
CA GLY A 156 23.03 -0.96 -1.83
C GLY A 156 23.56 0.26 -1.06
N GLY A 157 23.78 0.12 0.25
CA GLY A 157 24.29 1.21 1.09
C GLY A 157 23.26 2.30 1.40
N PHE A 158 22.00 1.92 1.60
CA PHE A 158 21.03 2.79 2.26
C PHE A 158 21.33 2.87 3.75
N VAL A 159 21.18 4.05 4.31
CA VAL A 159 21.25 4.29 5.76
C VAL A 159 19.98 4.97 6.23
N ARG A 160 19.59 4.68 7.46
CA ARG A 160 18.48 5.34 8.13
C ARG A 160 18.77 6.84 8.29
N SER A 161 17.76 7.66 8.04
CA SER A 161 17.76 9.10 8.27
C SER A 161 16.55 9.50 9.13
N SER A 162 16.26 10.80 9.23
CA SER A 162 15.07 11.35 9.88
C SER A 162 14.21 12.13 8.88
N TRP A 163 12.94 12.33 9.19
CA TRP A 163 12.05 13.16 8.37
C TRP A 163 12.57 14.59 8.24
N SER A 164 13.13 15.17 9.32
CA SER A 164 13.73 16.51 9.28
C SER A 164 14.88 16.60 8.28
N GLU A 165 15.80 15.63 8.28
CA GLU A 165 16.97 15.64 7.40
C GLU A 165 16.57 15.44 5.93
N VAL A 166 15.67 14.50 5.62
CA VAL A 166 15.26 14.27 4.22
C VAL A 166 14.37 15.39 3.68
N ASN A 167 13.50 15.98 4.49
CA ASN A 167 12.65 17.09 4.04
C ASN A 167 13.49 18.32 3.70
N GLU A 168 14.51 18.63 4.50
CA GLU A 168 15.43 19.73 4.23
C GLU A 168 16.24 19.50 2.95
N ILE A 169 16.78 18.28 2.74
CA ILE A 169 17.48 17.93 1.49
C ILE A 169 16.58 18.11 0.27
N ILE A 170 15.35 17.59 0.33
CA ILE A 170 14.40 17.65 -0.80
C ILE A 170 14.01 19.12 -1.08
N ALA A 171 13.69 19.89 -0.04
CA ALA A 171 13.33 21.29 -0.19
C ALA A 171 14.48 22.13 -0.76
N ALA A 172 15.70 21.97 -0.22
CA ALA A 172 16.88 22.67 -0.71
C ALA A 172 17.20 22.32 -2.17
N SER A 173 17.11 21.04 -2.53
CA SER A 173 17.26 20.60 -3.92
C SER A 173 16.23 21.23 -4.85
N ASN A 174 14.97 21.30 -4.42
CA ASN A 174 13.90 21.89 -5.22
C ASN A 174 14.08 23.41 -5.37
N VAL A 175 14.37 24.14 -4.28
CA VAL A 175 14.62 25.59 -4.33
C VAL A 175 15.80 25.90 -5.23
N TYR A 176 16.93 25.19 -5.08
CA TYR A 176 18.10 25.36 -5.93
C TYR A 176 17.77 25.14 -7.41
N THR A 177 17.05 24.05 -7.71
CA THR A 177 16.71 23.68 -9.08
C THR A 177 15.78 24.72 -9.72
N ALA A 178 14.73 25.12 -9.02
CA ALA A 178 13.77 26.12 -9.49
C ALA A 178 14.46 27.46 -9.73
N LYS A 179 15.30 27.90 -8.79
CA LYS A 179 16.03 29.18 -8.88
C LYS A 179 17.04 29.21 -10.03
N THR A 180 17.76 28.11 -10.25
CA THR A 180 18.89 28.07 -11.21
C THR A 180 18.46 27.67 -12.62
N PHE A 181 17.50 26.75 -12.76
CA PHE A 181 17.15 26.12 -14.04
C PHE A 181 15.69 26.29 -14.44
N GLY A 182 14.85 26.79 -13.54
CA GLY A 182 13.40 26.86 -13.74
C GLY A 182 12.64 25.74 -13.01
N PRO A 183 11.39 26.00 -12.60
CA PRO A 183 10.60 25.07 -11.80
C PRO A 183 10.18 23.80 -12.56
N ASP A 184 10.07 23.89 -13.88
CA ASP A 184 9.74 22.77 -14.78
C ASP A 184 10.84 21.68 -14.87
N ARG A 185 12.03 21.91 -14.29
CA ARG A 185 13.07 20.88 -14.08
C ARG A 185 12.80 20.02 -12.85
N ILE A 186 11.74 20.32 -12.09
CA ILE A 186 11.23 19.52 -10.99
C ILE A 186 10.01 18.76 -11.50
N ILE A 187 10.14 17.43 -11.58
CA ILE A 187 9.18 16.58 -12.26
C ILE A 187 8.65 15.53 -11.28
N GLY A 188 7.34 15.30 -11.29
CA GLY A 188 6.70 14.20 -10.58
C GLY A 188 6.02 13.22 -11.51
N PHE A 189 6.19 11.94 -11.19
CA PHE A 189 5.44 10.86 -11.81
C PHE A 189 4.61 10.15 -10.75
N SER A 190 3.29 10.24 -10.87
CA SER A 190 2.33 9.47 -10.07
C SER A 190 1.17 9.10 -10.98
N PRO A 191 0.86 7.81 -11.16
CA PRO A 191 -0.16 7.39 -12.12
C PRO A 191 -1.54 7.21 -11.47
N ILE A 192 -2.58 7.12 -12.30
CA ILE A 192 -3.93 6.62 -11.95
C ILE A 192 -4.50 7.20 -10.65
N PRO A 193 -4.99 8.46 -10.65
CA PRO A 193 -5.59 9.08 -9.46
C PRO A 193 -6.81 8.33 -8.92
N ALA A 194 -7.55 7.62 -9.78
CA ALA A 194 -8.79 6.92 -9.41
C ALA A 194 -8.61 5.87 -8.31
N MET A 195 -7.43 5.27 -8.17
CA MET A 195 -7.18 4.24 -7.14
C MET A 195 -6.91 4.83 -5.75
N SER A 196 -6.44 6.09 -5.67
CA SER A 196 -6.17 6.78 -4.39
C SER A 196 -6.06 8.30 -4.59
N MET A 197 -7.20 8.96 -4.74
CA MET A 197 -7.30 10.34 -5.23
C MET A 197 -6.47 11.35 -4.44
N VAL A 198 -6.59 11.34 -3.10
CA VAL A 198 -5.86 12.28 -2.24
C VAL A 198 -4.37 11.96 -2.19
N SER A 199 -3.99 10.66 -2.25
CA SER A 199 -2.58 10.25 -2.32
C SER A 199 -1.90 10.76 -3.60
N TYR A 200 -2.59 10.68 -4.74
CA TYR A 200 -2.13 11.30 -6.00
C TYR A 200 -2.05 12.83 -5.87
N ALA A 201 -3.13 13.45 -5.35
CA ALA A 201 -3.24 14.90 -5.26
C ALA A 201 -2.18 15.53 -4.35
N ALA A 202 -1.68 14.81 -3.34
CA ALA A 202 -0.64 15.32 -2.45
C ALA A 202 0.62 15.75 -3.21
N GLY A 203 1.15 14.90 -4.09
CA GLY A 203 2.32 15.21 -4.91
C GLY A 203 2.01 16.19 -6.04
N ALA A 204 0.89 15.97 -6.75
CA ALA A 204 0.48 16.81 -7.86
C ALA A 204 0.25 18.26 -7.43
N ARG A 205 -0.45 18.48 -6.30
CA ARG A 205 -0.69 19.82 -5.75
C ARG A 205 0.62 20.51 -5.37
N TYR A 206 1.53 19.82 -4.70
CA TYR A 206 2.84 20.40 -4.34
C TYR A 206 3.59 20.88 -5.59
N LEU A 207 3.69 20.02 -6.61
CA LEU A 207 4.38 20.34 -7.86
C LEU A 207 3.72 21.50 -8.60
N SER A 208 2.40 21.45 -8.79
CA SER A 208 1.68 22.53 -9.48
C SER A 208 1.82 23.87 -8.78
N LEU A 209 1.86 23.91 -7.43
CA LEU A 209 2.06 25.15 -6.68
C LEU A 209 3.45 25.76 -6.88
N ILE A 210 4.49 24.92 -7.03
CA ILE A 210 5.86 25.40 -7.27
C ILE A 210 6.20 25.56 -8.76
N GLY A 211 5.27 25.26 -9.67
CA GLY A 211 5.47 25.31 -11.12
C GLY A 211 6.18 24.08 -11.71
N GLY A 212 6.26 22.97 -10.97
CA GLY A 212 6.82 21.70 -11.43
C GLY A 212 5.92 20.95 -12.41
N ALA A 213 6.50 20.03 -13.18
CA ALA A 213 5.78 19.27 -14.20
C ALA A 213 5.17 17.98 -13.64
N CYS A 214 3.87 17.78 -13.89
CA CYS A 214 3.15 16.53 -13.61
C CYS A 214 3.08 15.69 -14.88
N LEU A 215 3.74 14.53 -14.88
CA LEU A 215 3.76 13.65 -16.05
C LEU A 215 2.43 12.90 -16.27
N SER A 216 2.08 12.68 -17.53
CA SER A 216 0.94 11.84 -17.93
C SER A 216 1.23 10.35 -17.68
N PHE A 217 0.19 9.54 -17.71
CA PHE A 217 0.29 8.09 -17.46
C PHE A 217 -0.54 7.23 -18.42
N TYR A 218 -1.69 7.70 -18.91
CA TYR A 218 -2.65 6.87 -19.64
C TYR A 218 -2.16 6.54 -21.06
N ASP A 219 -1.64 7.56 -21.73
CA ASP A 219 -0.86 7.47 -22.97
C ASP A 219 0.44 6.67 -22.77
N TRP A 220 1.20 6.97 -21.70
CA TRP A 220 2.48 6.32 -21.41
C TRP A 220 2.34 4.81 -21.17
N TYR A 221 1.27 4.38 -20.50
CA TYR A 221 0.98 2.96 -20.27
C TYR A 221 0.36 2.26 -21.48
N CYS A 222 0.09 3.00 -22.57
CA CYS A 222 -0.65 2.50 -23.73
C CYS A 222 -2.07 2.06 -23.37
N ASP A 223 -2.62 2.59 -22.26
CA ASP A 223 -4.00 2.35 -21.85
C ASP A 223 -4.97 3.30 -22.58
N LEU A 224 -4.50 4.47 -23.04
CA LEU A 224 -5.25 5.39 -23.90
C LEU A 224 -5.39 4.77 -25.30
N PRO A 225 -6.60 4.40 -25.76
CA PRO A 225 -6.79 3.99 -27.14
C PRO A 225 -6.87 5.24 -28.03
N PRO A 226 -5.87 5.55 -28.88
CA PRO A 226 -5.89 6.79 -29.68
C PRO A 226 -7.10 6.87 -30.62
N ALA A 227 -7.67 5.73 -31.00
CA ALA A 227 -8.92 5.63 -31.74
C ALA A 227 -10.09 6.33 -31.04
N SER A 228 -10.15 6.35 -29.70
CA SER A 228 -11.27 6.98 -28.99
C SER A 228 -11.32 8.50 -29.17
N PRO A 229 -10.22 9.25 -28.94
CA PRO A 229 -10.16 10.67 -29.30
C PRO A 229 -10.39 10.93 -30.79
N MET A 230 -9.82 10.09 -31.68
CA MET A 230 -9.97 10.26 -33.14
C MET A 230 -11.41 10.10 -33.62
N THR A 231 -12.16 9.15 -33.07
CA THR A 231 -13.54 8.85 -33.50
C THR A 231 -14.59 9.68 -32.76
N TRP A 232 -14.40 9.93 -31.46
CA TRP A 232 -15.45 10.49 -30.61
C TRP A 232 -15.05 11.76 -29.86
N GLY A 233 -13.82 12.26 -30.02
CA GLY A 233 -13.33 13.40 -29.24
C GLY A 233 -13.29 13.13 -27.72
N GLY A 234 -13.34 11.87 -27.29
CA GLY A 234 -13.36 11.46 -25.89
C GLY A 234 -12.15 10.60 -25.54
N ALA A 235 -11.58 10.80 -24.34
CA ALA A 235 -10.44 10.02 -23.87
C ALA A 235 -10.76 8.53 -23.64
N ASN A 236 -12.03 8.19 -23.40
CA ASN A 236 -12.54 6.83 -23.23
C ASN A 236 -13.95 6.69 -23.83
N ARG A 237 -14.35 5.44 -24.10
CA ARG A 237 -15.71 5.01 -24.48
C ARG A 237 -16.69 5.23 -23.30
N CYS A 238 -16.97 6.48 -23.00
CA CYS A 238 -18.12 6.93 -22.24
C CYS A 238 -18.42 8.34 -22.73
N ALA A 239 -18.85 8.42 -24.00
CA ALA A 239 -19.68 9.53 -24.40
C ALA A 239 -20.85 9.55 -23.41
N ARG A 240 -20.94 10.62 -22.61
CA ARG A 240 -22.20 10.97 -21.97
C ARG A 240 -23.22 11.05 -23.11
N VAL A 241 -24.09 10.06 -23.22
CA VAL A 241 -25.38 10.26 -23.86
C VAL A 241 -26.16 11.07 -22.83
N SER A 242 -25.98 12.39 -22.89
CA SER A 242 -26.92 13.36 -22.33
C SER A 242 -28.16 13.41 -23.20
#